data_AF-A0A2C5X6D5-F1
#
_entry.id   AF-A0A2C5X6D5-F1
#
_cell.length_a   1.000
_cell.length_b   1.000
_cell.length_c   1.000
_cell.angle_alpha   90.00
_cell.angle_beta   90.00
_cell.angle_gamma   90.00
#
_symmetry.space_group_name_H-M   'P 1'
#
loop_
_entity.id
_entity.type
_entity.pdbx_description
1 polymer ?
#
loop_
_entity_poly.entity_id
_entity_poly.type
_entity_poly.pdbx_seq_one_letter_code
_entity_poly.pdbx_strand_id
1 'polypeptide(L)' 'MQCNTILTDRPQQAFENTSTNVAAAQMRNSLTNLAESVEDPEQKAMFETEMDNFFALFRRYLNDKAKGNAV' A
#
# COMPACT_ATOMS: atom_id res chain seq x y z
N MET A 1 -10.07 37.20 21.63
CA MET A 1 -10.03 37.06 20.15
C MET A 1 -8.70 36.43 19.80
N GLN A 2 -8.55 35.31 19.09
CA GLN A 2 -9.40 34.27 18.50
C GLN A 2 -8.48 33.06 18.31
N CYS A 3 -8.98 31.85 18.59
CA CYS A 3 -8.34 30.58 18.20
C CYS A 3 -8.15 30.52 16.69
N ASN A 4 -6.98 30.05 16.22
CA ASN A 4 -6.92 29.13 15.07
C ASN A 4 -5.51 28.56 14.86
N THR A 5 -5.25 27.37 15.40
CA THR A 5 -4.19 26.48 14.91
C THR A 5 -4.72 25.05 14.81
N ILE A 6 -5.93 24.91 14.29
CA ILE A 6 -6.50 23.61 13.92
C ILE A 6 -7.04 23.78 12.50
N LEU A 7 -6.88 22.74 11.66
CA LEU A 7 -7.45 22.58 10.31
C LEU A 7 -6.53 22.95 9.13
N THR A 8 -5.37 22.29 9.00
CA THR A 8 -4.77 22.02 7.68
C THR A 8 -4.71 20.53 7.33
N ASP A 9 -5.35 19.64 8.09
CA ASP A 9 -5.55 18.26 7.66
C ASP A 9 -6.78 18.21 6.74
N ARG A 10 -6.54 18.34 5.43
CA ARG A 10 -7.62 18.31 4.44
C ARG A 10 -8.28 16.93 4.53
N PRO A 11 -9.61 16.82 4.72
CA PRO A 11 -10.30 15.52 4.79
C PRO A 11 -10.02 14.63 3.56
N GLN A 12 -9.68 15.25 2.42
CA GLN A 12 -9.17 14.60 1.23
C GLN A 12 -7.91 13.74 1.48
N GLN A 13 -6.89 14.27 2.18
CA GLN A 13 -5.65 13.53 2.46
C GLN A 13 -5.90 12.37 3.44
N ALA A 14 -6.72 12.56 4.46
CA ALA A 14 -7.10 11.50 5.39
C ALA A 14 -7.92 10.38 4.71
N PHE A 15 -8.83 10.74 3.79
CA PHE A 15 -9.60 9.80 2.99
C PHE A 15 -8.72 9.04 1.97
N GLU A 16 -7.82 9.74 1.28
CA GLU A 16 -6.86 9.16 0.34
C GLU A 16 -5.86 8.22 1.05
N ASN A 17 -5.39 8.59 2.24
CA ASN A 17 -4.55 7.71 3.06
C ASN A 17 -5.31 6.46 3.50
N THR A 18 -6.59 6.59 3.88
CA THR A 18 -7.42 5.45 4.29
C THR A 18 -7.67 4.50 3.11
N SER A 19 -8.05 5.01 1.95
CA SER A 19 -8.26 4.19 0.74
C SER A 19 -6.96 3.53 0.24
N THR A 20 -5.84 4.23 0.33
CA THR A 20 -4.49 3.70 0.04
C THR A 20 -4.12 2.56 0.99
N ASN A 21 -4.37 2.72 2.29
CA ASN A 21 -4.10 1.69 3.30
C ASN A 21 -4.97 0.45 3.09
N VAL A 22 -6.25 0.63 2.77
CA VAL A 22 -7.17 -0.48 2.46
C VAL A 22 -6.71 -1.23 1.21
N ALA A 23 -6.34 -0.52 0.14
CA ALA A 23 -5.83 -1.13 -1.09
C ALA A 23 -4.53 -1.92 -0.85
N ALA A 24 -3.62 -1.39 -0.01
CA ALA A 24 -2.40 -2.10 0.37
C ALA A 24 -2.68 -3.37 1.18
N ALA A 25 -3.63 -3.33 2.12
CA ALA A 25 -4.03 -4.50 2.91
C ALA A 25 -4.67 -5.60 2.03
N GLN A 26 -5.56 -5.21 1.11
CA GLN A 26 -6.15 -6.14 0.16
C GLN A 26 -5.10 -6.81 -0.71
N MET A 27 -4.13 -6.04 -1.22
CA MET A 27 -3.04 -6.62 -2.00
C MET A 27 -2.20 -7.60 -1.17
N ARG A 28 -1.88 -7.28 0.08
CA ARG A 28 -1.12 -8.20 0.94
C ARG A 28 -1.84 -9.54 1.11
N ASN A 29 -3.15 -9.52 1.34
CA ASN A 29 -3.95 -10.74 1.45
C ASN A 29 -3.92 -11.56 0.15
N SER A 30 -4.04 -10.91 -1.01
CA SER A 30 -3.93 -11.59 -2.31
C SER A 30 -2.54 -12.22 -2.52
N LEU A 31 -1.47 -11.54 -2.11
CA LEU A 31 -0.10 -12.05 -2.21
C LEU A 31 0.12 -13.25 -1.28
N THR A 32 -0.40 -13.19 -0.05
CA THR A 32 -0.36 -14.33 0.88
C THR A 32 -1.09 -15.54 0.30
N ASN A 33 -2.31 -15.36 -0.21
CA ASN A 33 -3.06 -16.45 -0.83
C ASN A 33 -2.33 -17.05 -2.04
N LEU A 34 -1.60 -16.23 -2.79
CA LEU A 34 -0.81 -16.70 -3.93
C LEU A 34 0.44 -17.47 -3.47
N ALA A 35 1.12 -17.02 -2.41
CA ALA A 35 2.23 -17.75 -1.82
C ALA A 35 1.79 -19.09 -1.19
N GLU A 36 0.56 -19.17 -0.68
CA GLU A 36 -0.04 -20.43 -0.19
C GLU A 36 -0.33 -21.45 -1.30
N SER A 37 -0.46 -21.00 -2.55
CA SER A 37 -0.61 -21.92 -3.70
C SER A 37 0.71 -22.61 -4.10
N VAL A 38 1.84 -22.20 -3.53
CA VAL A 38 3.16 -22.80 -3.80
C VAL A 38 3.42 -23.91 -2.78
N GLU A 39 3.48 -25.16 -3.27
CA GLU A 39 3.63 -26.36 -2.43
C GLU A 39 5.07 -26.58 -1.95
N ASP A 40 6.06 -26.25 -2.78
CA ASP A 40 7.47 -26.40 -2.46
C ASP A 40 7.94 -25.28 -1.51
N PRO A 41 8.42 -25.59 -0.30
CA PRO A 41 8.85 -24.58 0.68
C PRO A 41 10.02 -23.72 0.19
N GLU A 42 10.92 -24.24 -0.64
CA GLU A 42 12.05 -23.45 -1.17
C GLU A 42 11.56 -22.42 -2.19
N GLN A 43 10.72 -22.86 -3.13
CA GLN A 43 10.08 -21.97 -4.10
C GLN A 43 9.15 -20.97 -3.43
N LYS A 44 8.45 -21.37 -2.36
CA LYS A 44 7.59 -20.47 -1.60
C LYS A 44 8.38 -19.34 -0.96
N ALA A 45 9.53 -19.61 -0.36
CA ALA A 45 10.37 -18.57 0.23
C ALA A 45 10.91 -17.58 -0.82
N MET A 46 11.30 -18.07 -2.00
CA MET A 46 11.69 -17.22 -3.13
C MET A 46 10.51 -16.38 -3.63
N PHE A 47 9.33 -16.99 -3.73
CA PHE A 47 8.11 -16.33 -4.16
C PHE A 47 7.68 -15.23 -3.18
N GLU A 48 7.69 -15.50 -1.88
CA GLU A 48 7.41 -14.51 -0.83
C GLU A 48 8.37 -13.32 -0.90
N THR A 49 9.65 -13.58 -1.16
CA THR A 49 10.67 -12.53 -1.36
C THR A 49 10.32 -11.64 -2.57
N GLU A 50 9.94 -12.24 -3.69
CA GLU A 50 9.52 -11.48 -4.88
C GLU A 50 8.20 -10.71 -4.66
N MET A 51 7.25 -11.27 -3.90
CA MET A 51 6.00 -10.60 -3.57
C MET A 51 6.22 -9.40 -2.64
N ASP A 52 7.20 -9.49 -1.72
CA ASP A 52 7.64 -8.36 -0.89
C ASP A 52 8.30 -7.26 -1.73
N ASN A 53 9.15 -7.63 -2.69
CA ASN A 53 9.76 -6.70 -3.65
C ASN A 53 8.70 -5.96 -4.48
N PHE A 54 7.72 -6.70 -5.01
CA PHE A 54 6.59 -6.13 -5.74
C PHE A 54 5.76 -5.18 -4.85
N PHE A 55 5.48 -5.57 -3.61
CA PHE A 55 4.68 -4.76 -2.70
C PHE A 55 5.36 -3.42 -2.36
N ALA A 56 6.68 -3.40 -2.24
CA ALA A 56 7.44 -2.16 -2.07
C ALA A 56 7.24 -1.20 -3.25
N LEU A 57 7.26 -1.72 -4.48
CA LEU A 57 6.98 -0.94 -5.69
C LEU A 57 5.53 -0.46 -5.74
N PHE A 58 4.57 -1.31 -5.36
CA PHE A 58 3.16 -0.95 -5.32
C PHE A 58 2.88 0.18 -4.33
N ARG A 59 3.47 0.13 -3.13
CA ARG A 59 3.35 1.24 -2.16
C ARG A 59 3.97 2.53 -2.69
N ARG A 60 5.12 2.45 -3.38
CA ARG A 60 5.70 3.62 -4.04
C ARG A 60 4.74 4.19 -5.09
N TYR A 61 4.14 3.34 -5.92
CA TYR A 61 3.13 3.75 -6.89
C TYR A 61 1.91 4.44 -6.26
N LEU A 62 1.37 3.91 -5.15
CA LEU A 62 0.27 4.56 -4.45
C LEU A 62 0.66 5.95 -3.92
N ASN A 63 1.88 6.08 -3.37
CA ASN A 63 2.42 7.36 -2.92
C ASN A 63 2.61 8.35 -4.08
N ASP A 64 3.10 7.89 -5.23
CA ASP A 64 3.32 8.72 -6.42
C ASP A 64 1.98 9.17 -7.04
N LYS A 65 0.99 8.27 -7.07
CA LYS A 65 -0.38 8.57 -7.50
C LYS A 65 -1.05 9.59 -6.57
N ALA A 66 -0.90 9.45 -5.26
CA ALA A 66 -1.44 10.37 -4.27
C ALA A 66 -0.80 11.78 -4.35
N LYS A 67 0.46 11.87 -4.80
CA LYS A 67 1.15 13.14 -5.04
C LYS A 67 0.75 13.83 -6.35
N GLY A 68 0.01 13.15 -7.23
CA GLY A 68 -0.43 13.71 -8.52
C GLY A 68 0.66 13.71 -9.61
N ASN A 69 1.76 12.99 -9.42
CA ASN A 69 2.74 12.80 -10.48
C ASN A 69 2.21 11.75 -11.47
N ALA A 70 1.56 12.21 -12.54
CA ALA A 70 1.44 11.44 -13.76
C ALA A 70 2.83 11.39 -14.41
N VAL A 71 3.38 10.18 -14.59
CA VAL A 71 4.52 9.97 -15.48
C VAL A 71 4.05 10.17 -16.92
#